data_AF-F9Q990-F1
#
_entry.id   AF-F9Q990-F1
#
_cell.length_a   1.000
_cell.length_b   1.000
_cell.length_c   1.000
_cell.angle_alpha   90.00
_cell.angle_beta   90.00
_cell.angle_gamma   90.00
#
_symmetry.space_group_name_H-M   'P 1'
#
loop_
_entity.id
_entity.type
_entity.pdbx_description
1 polymer ?
#
loop_
_entity_poly.entity_id
_entity_poly.type
_entity_poly.pdbx_seq_one_letter_code
_entity_poly.pdbx_strand_id
1 'polypeptide(L)' 'MVMPGDNIKMTVSLIHPIAMDQGLRFAIREGGRTVGAGVVAKIIK' A
#
# COMPACT_ATOMS: atom_id res chain seq x y z
N MET A 1 4.52 -12.17 -8.41
CA MET A 1 3.11 -12.60 -8.42
C MET A 1 2.72 -12.89 -6.98
N VAL A 2 1.52 -12.50 -6.54
CA VAL A 2 1.04 -12.64 -5.15
C VAL A 2 -0.35 -13.26 -5.22
N MET A 3 -0.66 -14.19 -4.33
CA MET A 3 -1.96 -14.87 -4.30
C MET A 3 -2.90 -14.24 -3.27
N PRO A 4 -4.24 -14.36 -3.45
CA PRO A 4 -5.19 -13.94 -2.42
C PRO A 4 -4.90 -14.62 -1.08
N GLY A 5 -4.76 -13.81 -0.02
CA GLY A 5 -4.44 -14.26 1.33
C GLY A 5 -2.97 -14.12 1.73
N ASP A 6 -2.07 -13.86 0.77
CA ASP A 6 -0.66 -13.65 1.08
C ASP A 6 -0.44 -12.31 1.78
N ASN A 7 0.40 -12.33 2.81
CA ASN A 7 0.94 -11.12 3.44
C ASN A 7 2.35 -10.86 2.91
N ILE A 8 2.58 -9.67 2.36
CA ILE A 8 3.88 -9.31 1.79
C ILE A 8 4.28 -7.89 2.21
N LYS A 9 5.60 -7.67 2.39
CA LYS A 9 6.19 -6.33 2.51
C LYS A 9 6.67 -5.90 1.13
N MET A 10 6.30 -4.69 0.72
CA MET A 10 6.70 -4.14 -0.58
C MET A 10 7.09 -2.66 -0.44
N THR A 11 8.00 -2.22 -1.31
CA THR A 11 8.31 -0.80 -1.49
C THR A 11 7.37 -0.24 -2.55
N VAL A 12 6.73 0.90 -2.27
CA VAL A 12 5.78 1.55 -3.17
C VAL A 12 6.26 2.96 -3.48
N SER A 13 6.30 3.31 -4.77
CA SER A 13 6.56 4.67 -5.23
C SER A 13 5.26 5.33 -5.65
N LEU A 14 5.02 6.55 -5.18
CA LEU A 14 3.82 7.32 -5.53
C LEU A 14 4.12 8.23 -6.73
N ILE A 15 3.11 8.46 -7.56
CA ILE A 15 3.19 9.39 -8.70
C ILE A 15 3.30 10.84 -8.22
N HIS A 16 2.67 11.16 -7.09
CA HIS A 16 2.66 12.50 -6.48
C HIS A 16 2.99 12.40 -4.98
N PRO A 17 3.58 13.46 -4.39
CA PRO A 17 3.80 13.51 -2.96
C PRO A 17 2.46 13.54 -2.20
N ILE A 18 2.34 12.68 -1.20
CA ILE A 18 1.20 12.61 -0.30
C ILE A 18 1.71 12.69 1.13
N ALA A 19 1.07 13.52 1.95
CA ALA A 19 1.35 13.56 3.39
C ALA A 19 0.94 12.22 4.02
N MET A 20 1.85 11.58 4.73
CA MET A 20 1.62 10.28 5.36
C MET A 20 2.48 10.11 6.61
N ASP A 21 2.01 9.24 7.51
CA ASP A 21 2.72 8.81 8.72
C ASP A 21 2.88 7.29 8.74
N GLN A 22 3.83 6.79 9.53
CA GLN A 22 3.93 5.35 9.82
C GLN A 22 2.67 4.90 10.57
N GLY A 23 2.18 3.70 10.25
CA GLY A 23 0.92 3.19 10.80
C GLY A 23 -0.34 3.64 10.05
N LEU A 24 -0.23 4.59 9.11
CA LEU A 24 -1.35 4.98 8.26
C LEU A 24 -1.85 3.78 7.45
N ARG A 25 -3.16 3.54 7.48
CA ARG A 25 -3.81 2.47 6.72
C ARG A 25 -4.19 2.95 5.34
N PHE A 26 -4.07 2.08 4.34
CA PHE A 26 -4.47 2.37 2.97
C PHE A 26 -5.13 1.16 2.30
N ALA A 27 -5.85 1.42 1.21
CA ALA A 27 -6.46 0.40 0.37
C ALA A 27 -5.82 0.41 -1.02
N ILE A 28 -5.64 -0.77 -1.61
CA ILE A 28 -5.19 -0.95 -2.99
C ILE A 28 -6.42 -1.21 -3.84
N ARG A 29 -6.60 -0.42 -4.91
CA ARG A 29 -7.78 -0.50 -5.77
C ARG A 29 -7.40 -0.69 -7.22
N GLU A 30 -8.14 -1.57 -7.89
CA GLU A 30 -8.02 -1.84 -9.32
C GLU A 30 -9.43 -1.89 -9.91
N GLY A 31 -9.66 -1.16 -11.02
CA GLY A 31 -10.96 -1.13 -11.68
C GLY A 31 -12.14 -0.76 -10.77
N GLY A 32 -11.90 0.07 -9.74
CA GLY A 32 -12.91 0.46 -8.75
C GLY A 32 -13.15 -0.53 -7.61
N ARG A 33 -12.54 -1.72 -7.63
CA ARG A 33 -12.64 -2.72 -6.54
C ARG A 33 -11.43 -2.65 -5.61
N THR A 34 -11.64 -2.92 -4.33
CA THR A 34 -10.54 -3.08 -3.36
C THR A 34 -9.97 -4.49 -3.48
N VAL A 35 -8.69 -4.59 -3.80
CA VAL A 35 -7.99 -5.88 -3.99
C VAL A 35 -7.00 -6.18 -2.86
N GLY A 36 -6.71 -5.19 -2.02
CA GLY A 36 -5.83 -5.35 -0.86
C GLY A 36 -5.93 -4.17 0.11
N ALA A 37 -5.36 -4.35 1.28
CA ALA A 37 -5.21 -3.32 2.30
C ALA A 37 -3.79 -3.39 2.88
N GLY A 38 -3.30 -2.26 3.38
CA GLY A 38 -1.96 -2.18 3.92
C GLY A 38 -1.82 -1.13 5.00
N VAL A 39 -0.65 -1.16 5.63
CA VAL A 39 -0.23 -0.20 6.64
C VAL A 39 1.16 0.30 6.27
N VAL A 40 1.38 1.61 6.35
CA VAL A 40 2.70 2.20 6.08
C VAL A 40 3.68 1.77 7.17
N ALA A 41 4.65 0.92 6.81
CA ALA A 41 5.66 0.43 7.76
C ALA A 41 6.83 1.42 7.92
N LYS A 42 7.27 2.04 6.82
CA LYS A 42 8.39 3.01 6.81
C LYS A 42 8.26 3.94 5.61
N ILE A 43 8.54 5.22 5.81
CA ILE A 43 8.62 6.22 4.73
C ILE A 43 10.06 6.27 4.24
N ILE A 44 10.25 6.08 2.94
CA ILE A 44 11.56 6.10 2.27
C ILE A 44 11.62 7.41 1.47
N LYS A 45 12.71 8.17 1.62
CA LYS A 45 12.94 9.43 0.91
C LYS A 45 13.70 9.20 -0.39
#